data_AF-A0AA41K7A8-F1
#
_entry.id   AF-A0AA41K7A8-F1
#
_cell.length_a   1.000
_cell.length_b   1.000
_cell.length_c   1.000
_cell.angle_alpha   90.00
_cell.angle_beta   90.00
_cell.angle_gamma   90.00
#
_symmetry.space_group_name_H-M   'P 1'
#
loop_
_entity.id
_entity.type
_entity.pdbx_description
1 polymer ?
#
loop_
_entity_poly.entity_id
_entity_poly.type
_entity_poly.pdbx_seq_one_letter_code
_entity_poly.pdbx_strand_id
1 'polypeptide(L)' 'MDEDAEIEGFRKFMKTAVMAVKASDEAVFICPVCGGRARSERAVNGQIHAICKGCRINVMGEPFVNDSGWICE' A
#
# COMPACT_ATOMS: atom_id res chain seq x y z
N MET A 1 4.20 3.88 -22.33
CA MET A 1 3.83 3.34 -21.02
C MET A 1 2.48 3.96 -20.71
N ASP A 2 1.48 3.15 -20.41
CA ASP A 2 0.11 3.63 -20.21
C ASP A 2 0.01 4.24 -18.80
N GLU A 3 0.01 5.58 -18.71
CA GLU A 3 0.05 6.29 -17.43
C GLU A 3 -1.14 5.92 -16.52
N ASP A 4 -2.30 5.63 -17.11
CA ASP A 4 -3.50 5.21 -16.37
C ASP A 4 -3.31 3.84 -15.71
N ALA A 5 -2.68 2.89 -16.43
CA ALA A 5 -2.36 1.58 -15.86
C ALA A 5 -1.36 1.65 -14.70
N GLU A 6 -0.39 2.58 -14.76
CA GLU A 6 0.57 2.78 -13.66
C GLU A 6 -0.08 3.42 -12.43
N ILE A 7 -0.91 4.45 -12.65
CA ILE A 7 -1.68 5.10 -11.58
C ILE A 7 -2.60 4.08 -10.90
N GLU A 8 -3.28 3.24 -11.68
CA GLU A 8 -4.17 2.20 -11.17
C GLU A 8 -3.41 1.12 -10.38
N GLY A 9 -2.25 0.69 -10.89
CA GLY A 9 -1.37 -0.24 -10.18
C GLY A 9 -0.89 0.32 -8.85
N PHE A 10 -0.51 1.60 -8.82
CA PHE A 10 -0.09 2.31 -7.61
C PHE A 10 -1.23 2.42 -6.59
N ARG A 11 -2.44 2.79 -7.02
CA ARG A 11 -3.65 2.85 -6.16
C ARG A 11 -3.98 1.50 -5.55
N LYS A 12 -3.94 0.43 -6.35
CA LYS A 12 -4.15 -0.94 -5.87
C LYS A 12 -3.12 -1.34 -4.82
N PHE A 13 -1.84 -1.08 -5.09
CA PHE A 13 -0.76 -1.37 -4.16
C PHE A 13 -0.98 -0.67 -2.80
N MET A 14 -1.29 0.63 -2.83
CA MET A 14 -1.61 1.43 -1.65
C MET A 14 -2.78 0.85 -0.84
N LYS A 15 -3.91 0.55 -1.50
CA LYS A 15 -5.09 -0.02 -0.84
C LYS A 15 -4.74 -1.35 -0.15
N THR A 16 -4.04 -2.25 -0.82
CA THR A 16 -3.62 -3.54 -0.24
C THR A 16 -2.65 -3.37 0.92
N ALA A 17 -1.68 -2.47 0.79
CA ALA A 17 -0.69 -2.22 1.84
C ALA A 17 -1.33 -1.72 3.14
N VAL A 18 -2.27 -0.78 3.05
CA VAL A 18 -3.00 -0.27 4.21
C VAL A 18 -3.91 -1.35 4.80
N MET A 19 -4.63 -2.12 3.98
CA MET A 19 -5.45 -3.24 4.49
C MET A 19 -4.60 -4.28 5.23
N ALA A 20 -3.40 -4.58 4.73
CA ALA A 20 -2.52 -5.56 5.35
C ALA A 20 -2.13 -5.17 6.79
N VAL A 21 -1.91 -3.88 7.03
CA VAL A 21 -1.52 -3.36 8.37
C VAL A 21 -2.71 -2.93 9.25
N LYS A 22 -3.96 -3.08 8.77
CA LYS A 22 -5.13 -2.92 9.65
C LYS A 22 -5.18 -4.00 10.73
N ALA A 23 -4.71 -5.20 10.41
CA ALA A 23 -4.75 -6.36 11.29
C ALA A 23 -3.52 -6.47 12.21
N SER A 24 -2.41 -5.82 11.87
CA SER A 24 -1.14 -5.85 12.61
C SER A 24 -0.26 -4.66 12.21
N ASP A 25 0.63 -4.19 13.08
CA ASP A 25 1.55 -3.09 12.78
C ASP A 25 2.55 -3.41 11.65
N GLU A 26 2.71 -4.68 11.29
CA GLU A 26 3.50 -5.13 10.14
C GLU A 26 2.80 -6.29 9.43
N ALA A 27 2.85 -6.29 8.09
CA ALA A 27 2.30 -7.37 7.28
C ALA A 27 3.07 -7.60 5.97
N VAL A 28 3.09 -8.87 5.55
CA VAL A 28 3.56 -9.30 4.23
C VAL A 28 2.35 -9.62 3.37
N PHE A 29 2.35 -9.16 2.12
CA PHE A 29 1.26 -9.37 1.17
C PHE A 29 1.79 -9.65 -0.24
N ILE A 30 0.91 -10.15 -1.12
CA ILE A 30 1.23 -10.35 -2.53
C ILE A 30 0.97 -9.03 -3.28
N CYS A 31 2.00 -8.52 -3.95
CA CYS A 31 1.92 -7.28 -4.71
C CYS A 31 0.92 -7.43 -5.87
N PRO A 32 -0.15 -6.62 -5.93
CA PRO A 32 -1.16 -6.73 -6.99
C PRO A 32 -0.64 -6.30 -8.37
N VAL A 33 0.53 -5.65 -8.43
CA VAL A 33 1.12 -5.16 -9.68
C VAL A 33 2.02 -6.20 -10.35
N CYS A 34 2.84 -6.91 -9.57
CA CYS A 34 3.83 -7.85 -10.11
C CYS A 34 3.73 -9.28 -9.59
N GLY A 35 2.81 -9.58 -8.66
CA GLY A 35 2.69 -10.90 -8.03
C GLY A 35 3.82 -11.24 -7.04
N GLY A 36 4.83 -10.38 -6.89
CA GLY A 36 5.92 -10.56 -5.94
C GLY A 36 5.51 -10.34 -4.48
N ARG A 37 6.38 -10.70 -3.53
CA ARG A 37 6.16 -10.40 -2.11
C ARG A 37 6.43 -8.92 -1.82
N ALA A 38 5.52 -8.29 -1.09
CA ALA A 38 5.63 -6.93 -0.58
C ALA A 38 5.48 -6.92 0.94
N ARG A 39 6.02 -5.89 1.58
CA ARG A 39 5.89 -5.65 3.02
C ARG A 39 5.26 -4.29 3.24
N SER A 40 4.40 -4.19 4.25
CA SER A 40 3.80 -2.97 4.75
C SER A 40 4.02 -2.91 6.25
N GLU A 41 4.32 -1.73 6.78
CA GLU A 41 4.45 -1.46 8.21
C GLU A 41 3.81 -0.12 8.57
N ARG A 42 3.22 -0.05 9.76
CA ARG A 42 2.70 1.18 10.35
C ARG A 42 3.82 1.81 11.18
N ALA A 43 4.32 2.94 10.71
CA ALA A 43 5.31 3.74 11.42
C ALA A 43 4.71 4.36 12.70
N VAL A 44 5.57 4.77 13.62
CA VAL A 44 5.18 5.35 14.93
C VAL A 44 4.31 6.60 14.78
N ASN A 45 4.51 7.37 13.70
CA ASN A 45 3.72 8.56 13.37
C ASN A 45 2.38 8.22 12.67
N GLY A 46 2.00 6.94 12.58
CA GLY A 46 0.78 6.48 11.92
C GLY A 46 0.87 6.39 10.39
N GLN A 47 2.01 6.75 9.78
CA GLN A 47 2.22 6.60 8.35
C GLN A 47 2.39 5.13 7.96
N ILE A 48 2.01 4.80 6.73
CA ILE A 48 2.23 3.48 6.16
C ILE A 48 3.47 3.52 5.29
N HIS A 49 4.40 2.61 5.58
CA HIS A 49 5.56 2.35 4.74
C HIS A 49 5.35 1.03 4.03
N ALA A 50 5.30 1.03 2.71
CA ALA A 50 5.03 -0.15 1.92
C ALA A 50 6.01 -0.28 0.75
N ILE A 51 6.65 -1.45 0.65
CA ILE A 51 7.67 -1.70 -0.36
C ILE A 51 7.45 -3.04 -1.06
N CYS A 52 7.57 -3.04 -2.38
CA CYS A 52 7.70 -4.24 -3.18
C CYS A 52 9.04 -4.23 -3.92
N LYS A 53 9.90 -5.21 -3.63
CA LYS A 53 11.20 -5.34 -4.32
C LYS A 53 11.07 -5.79 -5.78
N GLY A 54 9.97 -6.45 -6.15
CA GLY A 54 9.73 -6.96 -7.50
C GLY A 54 9.49 -5.84 -8.52
N CYS A 55 8.51 -4.99 -8.27
CA CYS A 55 8.20 -3.83 -9.13
C CYS A 55 8.84 -2.52 -8.68
N ARG A 56 9.63 -2.53 -7.60
CA ARG A 56 10.29 -1.36 -7.00
C ARG A 56 9.34 -0.24 -6.54
N ILE A 57 8.05 -0.53 -6.37
CA ILE A 57 7.12 0.40 -5.73
C ILE A 57 7.53 0.57 -4.27
N ASN A 58 7.68 1.81 -3.86
CA ASN A 58 7.95 2.21 -2.48
C ASN A 58 7.02 3.38 -2.16
N VAL A 59 6.23 3.24 -1.11
CA VAL A 59 5.30 4.27 -0.66
C VAL A 59 5.51 4.55 0.81
N MET A 60 5.58 5.84 1.12
CA MET A 60 5.55 6.38 2.47
C MET A 60 4.48 7.46 2.46
N GLY A 61 3.48 7.32 3.30
CA GLY A 61 2.40 8.30 3.32
C GLY A 61 1.37 8.01 4.40
N GLU A 62 0.55 9.01 4.66
CA GLU A 62 -0.61 8.84 5.53
C GLU A 62 -1.59 7.88 4.85
N PRO A 63 -2.20 6.95 5.60
CA PRO A 63 -3.31 6.18 5.06
C PRO A 63 -4.38 7.17 4.61
N PHE A 64 -4.83 7.08 3.36
CA PHE A 64 -5.99 7.85 2.91
C PHE A 64 -7.16 7.45 3.82
N VAL A 65 -7.52 8.33 4.74
CA VAL A 65 -8.67 8.18 5.63
C VAL A 65 -9.69 9.23 5.22
N ASN A 66 -10.87 8.79 4.81
CA ASN A 66 -12.04 9.66 4.78
C ASN A 66 -12.40 10.08 6.22
N ASP A 67 -13.33 11.01 6.40
CA ASP A 67 -13.82 11.46 7.72
C ASP A 67 -14.39 10.30 8.59
N SER A 68 -14.56 9.11 8.02
CA SER A 68 -14.95 7.88 8.71
C SER A 68 -13.76 7.03 9.18
N GLY A 69 -12.53 7.48 8.94
CA GLY A 69 -11.29 6.78 9.31
C GLY A 69 -10.82 5.74 8.28
N TRP A 70 -11.30 5.73 7.04
CA TRP A 70 -11.02 4.64 6.09
C TRP A 70 -10.79 5.07 4.64
N ILE A 71 -10.00 4.27 3.92
CA ILE A 71 -9.69 4.43 2.49
C ILE A 71 -11.00 4.41 1.71
N CYS A 72 -11.26 5.47 0.95
CA CYS A 72 -12.39 5.58 0.02
C CYS A 72 -12.50 4.30 -0.82
N GLU A 73 -13.71 3.72 -0.85
CA GLU A 73 -14.03 2.48 -1.55
C GLU A 73 -13.72 2.54 -3.04
#